data_AF-A0A926IFQ5-F1
#
_entry.id   AF-A0A926IFQ5-F1
#
_cell.length_a   1.000
_cell.length_b   1.000
_cell.length_c   1.000
_cell.angle_alpha   90.00
_cell.angle_beta   90.00
_cell.angle_gamma   90.00
#
_symmetry.space_group_name_H-M   'P 1'
#
loop_
_entity.id
_entity.type
_entity.pdbx_description
1 polymer ?
#
loop_
_entity_poly.entity_id
_entity_poly.type
_entity_poly.pdbx_seq_one_letter_code
_entity_poly.pdbx_strand_id
1 'polypeptide(L)'
;MVYTKYYVGKTNLSDLEVKYFVIEKERKYGIALEQYSGDLIECDYEYFTEEHNEATKVARFMQESRVTLTSMTEILDDYIQ
;
A
#
# COMPACT_ATOMS: atom_id res chain seq x y z
N MET A 1 -4.37 -0.74 17.29
CA MET A 1 -2.91 -0.97 17.16
C MET A 1 -2.29 0.32 16.66
N VAL A 2 -1.19 0.79 17.26
CA VAL A 2 -0.48 2.01 16.83
C VAL A 2 0.65 1.59 15.91
N TYR A 3 0.67 2.12 14.69
CA TYR A 3 1.75 2.00 13.73
C TYR A 3 1.92 3.34 13.02
N THR A 4 3.13 3.63 12.56
CA THR A 4 3.41 4.89 11.86
C THR A 4 2.98 4.75 10.40
N LYS A 5 2.26 5.73 9.87
CA LYS A 5 1.88 5.83 8.45
C LYS A 5 2.67 6.95 7.78
N TYR A 6 3.34 6.64 6.68
CA TYR A 6 4.01 7.60 5.82
C TYR A 6 3.25 7.68 4.50
N TYR A 7 2.66 8.83 4.20
CA TYR A 7 1.90 9.02 2.96
C TYR A 7 2.83 9.01 1.74
N VAL A 8 2.51 8.16 0.77
CA VAL A 8 3.28 8.03 -0.48
C VAL A 8 2.60 8.81 -1.60
N GLY A 9 1.30 8.64 -1.75
CA GLY A 9 0.55 9.25 -2.83
C GLY A 9 -0.88 8.75 -2.89
N LYS A 10 -1.60 9.20 -3.89
CA LYS A 10 -2.96 8.75 -4.17
C LYS A 10 -3.20 8.59 -5.66
N THR A 11 -4.14 7.72 -5.98
CA THR A 11 -4.61 7.49 -7.35
C THR A 11 -6.13 7.56 -7.35
N ASN A 12 -6.68 8.31 -8.30
CA ASN A 12 -8.12 8.40 -8.50
C ASN A 12 -8.50 7.50 -9.68
N LEU A 13 -9.30 6.47 -9.39
CA LEU A 13 -9.86 5.54 -10.36
C LEU A 13 -11.36 5.80 -10.45
N SER A 14 -11.76 6.71 -11.33
CA SER A 14 -13.18 7.11 -11.50
C SER A 14 -13.84 7.50 -10.18
N ASP A 15 -14.63 6.60 -9.59
CA ASP A 15 -15.39 6.81 -8.34
C ASP A 15 -14.67 6.27 -7.08
N LEU A 16 -13.40 5.85 -7.22
CA LEU A 16 -12.58 5.28 -6.17
C LEU A 16 -11.32 6.14 -5.97
N GLU A 17 -11.13 6.70 -4.77
CA GLU A 17 -9.85 7.32 -4.37
C GLU A 17 -9.05 6.29 -3.57
N VAL A 18 -7.85 5.95 -4.02
CA VAL A 18 -6.94 5.04 -3.31
C VAL A 18 -5.74 5.84 -2.81
N LYS A 19 -5.49 5.80 -1.50
CA LYS A 19 -4.29 6.37 -0.87
C LYS A 19 -3.32 5.27 -0.49
N TYR A 20 -2.05 5.50 -0.77
CA TYR A 20 -0.96 4.56 -0.54
C TYR A 20 -0.09 5.09 0.60
N PHE A 21 0.21 4.22 1.55
CA PHE A 21 1.05 4.54 2.69
C PHE A 21 2.11 3.47 2.88
N VAL A 22 3.32 3.87 3.29
CA VAL A 22 4.26 2.97 3.93
C VAL A 22 3.91 2.92 5.41
N ILE A 23 3.85 1.72 5.97
CA ILE A 23 3.60 1.53 7.40
C ILE A 23 4.81 0.94 8.09
N GLU A 24 5.04 1.36 9.34
CA GLU A 24 6.15 0.89 10.16
C GLU A 24 5.63 0.42 11.52
N LYS A 25 6.05 -0.78 11.92
CA LYS A 25 5.78 -1.33 13.25
C LYS A 25 6.91 -2.27 13.66
N GLU A 26 7.50 -2.05 14.84
CA GLU A 26 8.44 -2.98 15.47
C GLU A 26 9.56 -3.45 14.53
N ARG A 27 10.16 -2.50 13.77
CA ARG A 27 11.21 -2.72 12.75
C ARG A 27 10.76 -3.46 11.48
N LYS A 28 9.47 -3.70 11.32
CA LYS A 28 8.89 -4.19 10.08
C LYS A 28 8.22 -3.05 9.32
N TYR A 29 8.43 -3.05 8.02
CA TYR A 29 7.80 -2.15 7.08
C TYR A 29 6.80 -2.90 6.21
N GLY A 30 5.81 -2.16 5.76
CA GLY A 30 4.71 -2.68 4.97
C GLY A 30 4.05 -1.59 4.15
N ILE A 31 2.96 -1.95 3.51
CA ILE A 31 2.11 -1.02 2.78
C ILE A 31 0.72 -1.04 3.41
N ALA A 32 0.10 0.13 3.44
CA ALA A 32 -1.32 0.25 3.68
C ALA A 32 -1.99 0.99 2.53
N LEU A 33 -3.19 0.53 2.18
CA LEU A 33 -4.06 1.10 1.19
C LEU A 33 -5.33 1.57 1.90
N GLU A 34 -5.75 2.80 1.61
CA GLU A 34 -7.06 3.30 2.01
C GLU A 34 -7.85 3.60 0.76
N GLN A 35 -8.91 2.85 0.53
CA GLN A 35 -9.82 2.96 -0.61
C GLN A 35 -11.08 3.68 -0.15
N TYR A 36 -11.42 4.78 -0.82
CA TYR A 36 -12.58 5.60 -0.53
C TYR A 36 -13.55 5.48 -1.69
N SER A 37 -14.74 4.93 -1.43
CA SER A 37 -15.84 4.83 -2.40
C SER A 37 -17.13 5.35 -1.75
N GLY A 38 -17.49 6.60 -2.05
CA GLY A 38 -18.62 7.28 -1.41
C GLY A 38 -18.45 7.37 0.11
N ASP A 39 -19.35 6.73 0.86
CA ASP A 39 -19.32 6.66 2.32
C ASP A 39 -18.55 5.44 2.86
N LEU A 40 -18.06 4.56 1.98
CA LEU A 40 -17.30 3.38 2.37
C LEU A 40 -15.80 3.68 2.34
N ILE A 41 -15.12 3.31 3.43
CA ILE A 41 -13.67 3.33 3.53
C ILE A 41 -13.20 1.90 3.79
N GLU A 42 -12.46 1.34 2.84
CA GLU A 42 -11.80 0.05 2.99
C GLU A 42 -10.31 0.27 3.23
N CYS A 43 -9.80 -0.35 4.29
CA CYS A 43 -8.40 -0.24 4.68
C CYS A 43 -7.77 -1.63 4.59
N ASP A 44 -6.72 -1.75 3.79
CA ASP A 44 -5.92 -2.96 3.71
C ASP A 44 -4.48 -2.64 4.12
N TYR A 45 -3.80 -3.59 4.75
CA TYR A 45 -2.42 -3.41 5.15
C TYR A 45 -1.66 -4.72 5.31
N GLU A 46 -0.39 -4.70 4.91
CA GLU A 46 0.45 -5.89 4.96
C GLU A 46 1.91 -5.52 5.23
N TYR A 47 2.55 -6.24 6.17
CA TYR A 47 3.96 -6.11 6.51
C TYR A 47 4.74 -7.24 5.85
N PHE A 48 5.76 -6.90 5.06
CA PHE A 48 6.46 -7.89 4.24
C PHE A 48 7.98 -7.74 4.24
N THR A 49 8.53 -6.62 4.74
CA THR A 49 9.98 -6.37 4.70
C THR A 49 10.48 -5.73 5.99
N GLU A 50 11.77 -5.87 6.27
CA GLU A 50 12.47 -5.11 7.32
C GLU A 50 13.17 -3.86 6.74
N GLU A 51 13.10 -3.67 5.42
CA GLU A 51 13.73 -2.56 4.71
C GLU A 51 12.74 -1.46 4.31
N HIS A 52 12.90 -0.25 4.86
CA HIS A 52 12.06 0.90 4.55
C HIS A 52 12.07 1.27 3.05
N ASN A 53 13.25 1.19 2.42
CA ASN A 53 13.42 1.53 1.02
C ASN A 53 12.64 0.59 0.10
N GLU A 54 12.55 -0.68 0.47
CA GLU A 54 11.80 -1.69 -0.26
C GLU A 54 10.30 -1.45 -0.17
N ALA A 55 9.78 -1.23 1.05
CA ALA A 55 8.38 -0.84 1.25
C ALA A 55 8.00 0.43 0.46
N THR A 56 8.90 1.42 0.42
CA THR A 56 8.70 2.66 -0.33
C THR A 56 8.68 2.43 -1.85
N LYS A 57 9.56 1.58 -2.37
CA LYS A 57 9.59 1.24 -3.80
C LYS A 57 8.29 0.56 -4.23
N VAL A 58 7.85 -0.45 -3.48
CA VAL A 58 6.62 -1.18 -3.80
C VAL A 58 5.40 -0.27 -3.69
N ALA A 59 5.31 0.56 -2.64
CA ALA A 59 4.22 1.53 -2.51
C ALA A 59 4.14 2.51 -3.70
N ARG A 60 5.29 2.97 -4.21
CA ARG A 60 5.36 3.81 -5.41
C ARG A 60 4.99 3.04 -6.68
N PHE A 61 5.43 1.80 -6.83
CA PHE A 61 5.05 0.96 -7.97
C PHE A 61 3.54 0.74 -8.04
N MET A 62 2.91 0.50 -6.88
CA MET A 62 1.46 0.39 -6.76
C MET A 62 0.75 1.71 -7.11
N GLN A 63 1.28 2.84 -6.62
CA GLN A 63 0.70 4.16 -6.87
C GLN A 63 0.78 4.57 -8.35
N GLU A 64 1.90 4.30 -9.04
CA GLU A 64 2.10 4.65 -10.45
C GLU A 64 1.30 3.77 -11.43
N SER A 65 0.38 2.93 -10.94
CA SER A 65 -0.42 2.00 -11.74
C SER A 65 0.42 1.10 -12.64
N ARG A 66 1.65 0.77 -12.21
CA ARG A 66 2.53 -0.18 -12.93
C ARG A 66 2.20 -1.63 -12.62
N VAL A 67 1.17 -1.87 -11.83
CA VAL A 67 0.65 -3.18 -11.43
C VAL A 67 -0.72 -3.38 -12.04
N THR A 68 -0.89 -4.53 -12.69
CA THR A 68 -2.14 -4.96 -13.32
C THR A 68 -3.00 -5.85 -12.42
N LEU A 69 -2.51 -6.15 -11.21
CA LEU A 69 -3.13 -7.07 -10.26
C LEU A 69 -4.09 -6.34 -9.31
N THR A 70 -5.18 -7.01 -8.97
CA THR A 70 -6.32 -6.46 -8.20
C THR A 70 -6.12 -6.48 -6.69
N SER A 71 -5.22 -7.32 -6.17
CA SER A 71 -5.00 -7.49 -4.73
C SER A 71 -3.56 -7.14 -4.32
N MET A 72 -3.42 -6.46 -3.19
CA MET A 72 -2.12 -6.10 -2.60
C MET A 72 -1.26 -7.33 -2.32
N THR A 73 -1.86 -8.41 -1.83
CA THR A 73 -1.16 -9.66 -1.53
C THR A 73 -0.57 -10.31 -2.79
N GLU A 74 -1.28 -10.28 -3.92
CA GLU A 74 -0.76 -10.84 -5.18
C GLU A 74 0.45 -10.05 -5.72
N ILE A 75 0.45 -8.72 -5.54
CA ILE A 75 1.57 -7.86 -5.92
C ILE A 75 2.79 -8.14 -5.04
N LEU A 76 2.57 -8.37 -3.74
CA LEU A 76 3.64 -8.70 -2.81
C LEU A 76 4.21 -10.10 -3.06
N ASP A 77 3.35 -11.09 -3.34
CA ASP A 77 3.77 -12.45 -3.68
C ASP A 77 4.62 -12.48 -4.96
N ASP A 78 4.27 -11.71 -5.99
CA ASP A 78 5.06 -11.60 -7.23
C ASP A 78 6.41 -10.89 -7.00
N TYR A 79 6.44 -9.87 -6.12
CA TYR A 79 7.66 -9.11 -5.83
C TYR A 79 8.69 -9.88 -4.99
N ILE A 80 8.24 -10.81 -4.13
CA ILE A 80 9.11 -11.55 -3.18
C ILE A 80 9.76 -12.81 -3.81
N GLN A 81 9.41 -13.19 -5.05
CA GLN A 81 10.04 -14.31 -5.78
C GLN A 81 11.50 -14.05 -6.19
#